data_AF-A0A0D0DDD6-F1
#
_entry.id   AF-A0A0D0DDD6-F1
#
_cell.length_a   1.000
_cell.length_b   1.000
_cell.length_c   1.000
_cell.angle_alpha   90.00
_cell.angle_beta   90.00
_cell.angle_gamma   90.00
#
_symmetry.space_group_name_H-M   'P 1'
#
loop_
_entity.id
_entity.type
_entity.pdbx_description
1 polymer ?
#
loop_
_entity_poly.entity_id
_entity_poly.type
_entity_poly.pdbx_seq_one_letter_code
_entity_poly.pdbx_strand_id
1 'polypeptide(L)' 'AQSSFSSESGPTVWRVIPTLELLQDHWETLAKMKEFQRLKPAIEKGLHKLRKYLTLIDQSNVYFIALGKIFNI' A
#
# COMPACT_ATOMS: atom_id res chain seq x y z
N ALA A 1 9.35 13.83 14.79
CA ALA A 1 8.56 12.61 14.64
C ALA A 1 8.70 12.13 13.20
N GLN A 2 9.34 10.98 12.97
CA GLN A 2 9.54 10.44 11.63
C GLN A 2 8.36 9.51 11.31
N SER A 3 7.61 9.78 10.25
CA SER A 3 6.62 8.81 9.75
C SER A 3 7.35 7.66 9.06
N SER A 4 6.87 6.43 9.17
CA SER A 4 7.52 5.24 8.57
C SER A 4 7.72 5.33 7.05
N PHE A 5 7.09 6.29 6.39
CA PHE A 5 7.14 6.54 4.94
C PHE A 5 7.96 7.77 4.54
N SER A 6 8.39 8.58 5.49
CA SER A 6 9.40 9.62 5.26
C SER A 6 10.71 9.08 5.82
N SER A 7 11.77 9.02 5.05
CA SER A 7 13.12 8.75 5.56
C SER A 7 14.09 9.57 4.74
N GLU A 8 14.90 10.39 5.41
CA GLU A 8 15.95 11.16 4.75
C GLU A 8 17.14 10.28 4.32
N SER A 9 17.24 9.05 4.82
CA SER A 9 18.42 8.17 4.68
C SER A 9 18.28 7.06 3.62
N GLY A 10 17.13 6.94 2.94
CA GLY A 10 16.96 5.99 1.84
C GLY A 10 15.59 6.10 1.17
N PRO A 11 15.43 5.62 -0.08
CA PRO A 11 14.15 5.67 -0.77
C PRO A 11 13.15 4.85 0.03
N THR A 12 12.11 5.46 0.57
CA THR A 12 11.07 4.77 1.36
C THR A 12 10.07 4.01 0.48
N VAL A 13 10.07 4.31 -0.82
CA VAL A 13 9.16 3.76 -1.82
C VAL A 13 9.13 2.23 -1.84
N TRP A 14 10.29 1.56 -1.72
CA TRP A 14 10.34 0.09 -1.74
C TRP A 14 9.68 -0.57 -0.52
N ARG A 15 9.53 0.15 0.60
CA ARG A 15 8.74 -0.31 1.76
C ARG A 15 7.27 0.04 1.64
N VAL A 16 6.96 1.13 0.93
CA VAL A 16 5.58 1.62 0.77
C VAL A 16 4.74 0.60 0.00
N ILE A 17 5.25 0.08 -1.13
CA ILE A 17 4.47 -0.81 -2.00
C ILE A 17 4.02 -2.09 -1.26
N PRO A 18 4.91 -2.90 -0.65
CA PRO A 18 4.49 -4.10 0.07
C PRO A 18 3.60 -3.79 1.27
N THR A 19 3.78 -2.63 1.92
CA THR A 19 2.94 -2.21 3.05
C THR A 19 1.52 -1.88 2.58
N LEU A 20 1.36 -1.23 1.42
CA LEU A 20 0.07 -0.92 0.84
C LEU A 20 -0.66 -2.19 0.37
N GLU A 21 0.06 -3.14 -0.22
CA GLU A 21 -0.48 -4.45 -0.62
C GLU A 21 -0.98 -5.24 0.60
N LEU A 22 -0.17 -5.35 1.65
CA LEU A 22 -0.56 -6.00 2.90
C LEU A 22 -1.77 -5.33 3.56
N LEU A 23 -1.83 -3.99 3.53
CA LEU A 23 -2.96 -3.25 4.05
C LEU A 23 -4.24 -3.53 3.25
N GLN A 24 -4.13 -3.59 1.92
CA GLN A 24 -5.25 -3.96 1.05
C GLN A 24 -5.77 -5.35 1.40
N ASP A 25 -4.91 -6.37 1.46
CA ASP A 25 -5.31 -7.75 1.76
C ASP A 25 -6.03 -7.88 3.10
N HIS A 26 -5.52 -7.22 4.14
CA HIS A 26 -6.18 -7.18 5.43
C HIS A 26 -7.54 -6.51 5.36
N TRP A 27 -7.66 -5.36 4.68
CA TRP A 27 -8.93 -4.64 4.61
C TRP A 27 -9.97 -5.37 3.76
N GLU A 28 -9.55 -6.10 2.72
CA GLU A 28 -10.43 -6.99 1.96
C GLU A 28 -10.94 -8.15 2.82
N THR A 29 -10.12 -8.66 3.74
CA THR A 29 -10.52 -9.69 4.71
C THR A 29 -11.53 -9.13 5.72
N LEU A 30 -11.24 -7.96 6.30
CA LEU A 30 -12.13 -7.28 7.24
C LEU A 30 -13.49 -6.95 6.60
N ALA A 31 -13.52 -6.53 5.33
CA ALA A 31 -14.77 -6.22 4.62
C ALA A 31 -15.69 -7.43 4.43
N LYS A 32 -15.16 -8.66 4.49
CA LYS A 32 -15.91 -9.92 4.35
C LYS A 32 -16.45 -10.44 5.69
N MET A 33 -15.88 -9.99 6.80
CA MET A 33 -16.26 -10.43 8.14
C MET A 33 -17.54 -9.73 8.61
N LYS A 34 -18.50 -10.52 9.14
CA LYS A 34 -19.78 -10.00 9.61
C LYS A 34 -19.64 -8.98 10.75
N GLU A 35 -18.63 -9.14 11.60
CA GLU A 35 -18.36 -8.25 12.74
C GLU A 35 -18.03 -6.80 12.29
N PHE A 36 -17.49 -6.63 11.08
CA PHE A 36 -17.13 -5.34 10.51
C PHE A 36 -18.19 -4.80 9.52
N GLN A 37 -19.38 -5.40 9.45
CA GLN A 37 -20.43 -4.99 8.50
C GLN A 37 -20.80 -3.50 8.61
N ARG A 38 -20.77 -2.93 9.83
CA ARG A 38 -21.01 -1.49 10.05
C ARG A 38 -19.89 -0.60 9.51
N LEU A 39 -18.65 -1.10 9.52
CA LEU A 39 -17.47 -0.40 9.00
C LEU A 39 -17.22 -0.68 7.52
N LYS A 40 -17.88 -1.69 6.94
CA LYS A 40 -17.73 -2.09 5.53
C LYS A 40 -17.77 -0.92 4.55
N PRO A 41 -18.69 0.06 4.63
CA PRO A 41 -18.69 1.19 3.70
C PRO A 41 -17.44 2.08 3.81
N ALA A 42 -16.87 2.22 5.01
CA ALA A 42 -15.64 2.97 5.23
C ALA A 42 -14.42 2.18 4.73
N ILE A 43 -14.38 0.87 4.99
CA ILE A 43 -13.33 -0.04 4.50
C ILE A 43 -13.31 -0.05 2.97
N GLU A 44 -14.48 -0.15 2.32
CA GLU A 44 -14.60 -0.13 0.84
C GLU A 44 -14.12 1.19 0.23
N LYS A 45 -14.44 2.34 0.84
CA LYS A 45 -13.89 3.64 0.42
C LYS A 45 -12.37 3.69 0.55
N GLY A 46 -11.83 3.10 1.61
CA GLY A 46 -10.39 2.91 1.81
C GLY A 46 -9.75 2.07 0.72
N LEU A 47 -10.30 0.88 0.48
CA LEU A 47 -9.87 -0.04 -0.56
C LEU A 47 -9.91 0.59 -1.95
N HIS A 48 -10.93 1.41 -2.25
CA HIS A 48 -10.99 2.14 -3.51
C HIS A 48 -9.80 3.09 -3.69
N LYS A 49 -9.41 3.81 -2.63
CA LYS A 49 -8.21 4.67 -2.66
C LYS A 49 -6.94 3.85 -2.81
N LEU A 50 -6.79 2.75 -2.05
CA LEU A 50 -5.62 1.89 -2.12
C LEU A 50 -5.41 1.33 -3.53
N ARG A 51 -6.48 0.80 -4.15
CA ARG A 51 -6.45 0.31 -5.53
C ARG A 51 -6.04 1.39 -6.51
N LYS A 52 -6.61 2.61 -6.40
CA LYS A 52 -6.20 3.74 -7.24
C LYS A 52 -4.70 4.02 -7.13
N TYR A 53 -4.16 4.07 -5.91
CA TYR A 53 -2.73 4.34 -5.71
C TYR A 53 -1.85 3.21 -6.23
N LEU A 54 -2.20 1.95 -5.97
CA LEU A 54 -1.45 0.80 -6.48
C LEU A 54 -1.46 0.73 -8.02
N THR A 55 -2.60 1.03 -8.67
CA THR A 55 -2.66 1.15 -10.13
C THR A 55 -1.77 2.27 -10.66
N LEU A 56 -1.70 3.43 -10.00
CA LEU A 56 -0.81 4.52 -10.42
C LEU A 56 0.68 4.14 -10.25
N ILE A 57 1.01 3.37 -9.21
CA ILE A 57 2.36 2.87 -8.97
C ILE A 57 2.74 1.86 -10.07
N ASP A 58 1.85 0.93 -10.40
CA ASP A 58 2.04 -0.08 -11.46
C ASP A 58 2.22 0.57 -12.85
N GLN A 59 1.47 1.64 -13.13
CA GLN A 59 1.60 2.44 -14.35
C GLN A 59 2.88 3.30 -14.41
N SER A 60 3.65 3.35 -13.32
CA SER A 60 4.84 4.19 -13.21
C SER A 60 6.11 3.34 -13.12
N ASN A 61 7.25 3.92 -13.49
CA ASN A 61 8.55 3.25 -13.33
C ASN A 61 8.99 3.09 -11.86
N VAL A 62 8.16 3.51 -10.91
CA VAL A 62 8.44 3.48 -9.47
C VAL A 62 8.64 2.05 -8.97
N TYR A 63 7.94 1.07 -9.54
CA TYR A 63 8.13 -0.35 -9.22
C TYR A 63 9.54 -0.83 -9.58
N PHE A 64 10.08 -0.40 -10.72
CA PHE A 64 11.46 -0.71 -11.14
C PHE A 64 12.51 -0.04 -10.26
N ILE A 65 12.27 1.20 -9.81
CA ILE A 65 13.16 1.92 -8.88
C ILE A 65 13.15 1.24 -7.49
N ALA A 66 11.98 0.75 -7.06
CA ALA A 66 11.83 0.03 -5.79
C ALA A 66 12.54 -1.33 -5.81
N LEU A 67 12.40 -2.10 -6.90
CA LEU A 67 13.03 -3.42 -7.06
C LEU A 67 14.54 -3.31 -7.32
N GLY A 68 15.00 -2.32 -8.09
CA GLY A 68 16.43 -2.14 -8.39
C GLY A 68 17.30 -1.98 -7.13
N LYS A 69 16.77 -1.34 -6.07
CA LYS A 69 17.45 -1.24 -4.77
C LYS A 69 17.49 -2.54 -3.98
N ILE A 70 16.54 -3.46 -4.18
CA ILE A 70 16.52 -4.78 -3.52
C ILE A 70 17.60 -5.69 -4.14
N PHE A 71 17.83 -5.57 -5.45
CA PHE A 71 18.77 -6.42 -6.17
C PHE A 71 20.19 -5.87 -6.33
N ASN A 72 20.45 -4.61 -5.93
CA ASN A 72 21.78 -3.97 -5.96
C ASN A 72 22.51 -4.21 -7.30
N ILE A 73 21.86 -3.83 -8.40
CA ILE A 73 22.50 -3.69 -9.73
C ILE A 73 23.14 -2.31 -9.80
#